data_AF-A0A6I9QVG2-F1
#
_entry.id   AF-A0A6I9QVG2-F1
#
_cell.length_a   1.000
_cell.length_b   1.000
_cell.length_c   1.000
_cell.angle_alpha   90.00
_cell.angle_beta   90.00
_cell.angle_gamma   90.00
#
_symmetry.space_group_name_H-M   'P 1'
#
loop_
_entity.id
_entity.type
_entity.pdbx_description
1 polymer ?
#
loop_
_entity_poly.entity_id
_entity_poly.type
_entity_poly.pdbx_seq_one_letter_code
_entity_poly.pdbx_strand_id
1 'polypeptide(L)'
;MAAISAPPPSSVAAATLGRSRPFPSRLALPLLISGPRRLPLRLAVSSRLYSSKPSSGANGSLDNPSSSGGGDELHHALPLPPRSEKGAPVFVTLPMNVVGATGQMARRKTMGASFMALAAAGVEGIAVECWWGIVEREAPGVYDWGGYMELVSLARRFGLKVRAIMAFHQCGTGPGDPSWIPLPQWVLEEMDKEPDLAYSDKFGRRSEEYISLGCDVLPVLKGRSPIQAYSDFMRSFRDTFREFLGVIVTEIQVGMGPAGELRYPSCPTEKLMRPGASPELGEFQCYDKYMLASLNAWARNVGMREWGNGGPLGASNLLQHSEDTSFFRSDGSWNTTYGQFFLEWYSGMLLLHGERLCAVTNAIFWGTGVKISGKIAGIHWHYDTSSHPSELTAGYYNTFIRDGYLPIARMFGRYRMTLCCTCFDMRDSEERSNPKSSPEGFLRQLVYAARMCNLPLLGENSVTRLDDISLNQVIKSSRLYSSGAYEASLSFNYVRMNRNLFDSHNWNRFTRFVRKMSDFRTFQAKLDIKGGESCLISGAEEVGRALAYH
;
A
#
# COMPACT_ATOMS: atom_id res chain seq x y z
N MET A 1 61.61 10.27 18.46
CA MET A 1 62.19 10.13 19.80
C MET A 1 61.05 9.94 20.78
N ALA A 2 60.90 8.70 21.26
CA ALA A 2 61.01 8.32 22.69
C ALA A 2 59.77 8.65 23.53
N ALA A 3 59.30 7.86 24.48
CA ALA A 3 59.31 6.43 24.81
C ALA A 3 58.51 6.34 26.13
N ILE A 4 57.63 5.34 26.24
CA ILE A 4 57.33 4.50 27.41
C ILE A 4 57.32 5.14 28.81
N SER A 5 56.24 4.93 29.57
CA SER A 5 56.31 4.39 30.95
C SER A 5 54.93 4.02 31.53
N ALA A 6 54.80 2.77 31.98
CA ALA A 6 53.97 2.30 33.10
C ALA A 6 54.94 1.66 34.11
N PRO A 7 54.76 1.72 35.45
CA PRO A 7 53.91 0.74 36.20
C PRO A 7 53.46 1.30 37.61
N PRO A 8 53.16 0.53 38.69
CA PRO A 8 52.47 -0.75 38.93
C PRO A 8 51.28 -0.64 39.95
N PRO A 9 50.60 -1.75 40.33
CA PRO A 9 49.45 -1.79 41.25
C PRO A 9 49.75 -2.37 42.66
N SER A 10 48.90 -2.12 43.70
CA SER A 10 48.50 -3.08 44.77
C SER A 10 47.74 -2.48 45.98
N SER A 11 46.88 -3.34 46.58
CA SER A 11 46.30 -3.41 47.96
C SER A 11 45.34 -2.29 48.44
N VAL A 12 44.05 -2.55 48.81
CA VAL A 12 43.44 -3.37 49.90
C VAL A 12 43.81 -2.79 51.29
N ALA A 13 42.95 -2.41 52.25
CA ALA A 13 41.61 -2.84 52.67
C ALA A 13 40.95 -1.85 53.68
N ALA A 14 39.59 -1.95 53.77
CA ALA A 14 38.71 -1.94 54.96
C ALA A 14 38.62 -0.67 55.86
N ALA A 15 37.50 -0.32 56.50
CA ALA A 15 36.36 -1.11 56.95
C ALA A 15 35.13 -0.25 57.37
N THR A 16 33.93 -0.85 57.25
CA THR A 16 32.77 -0.83 58.20
C THR A 16 31.96 0.48 58.41
N LEU A 17 30.64 0.49 58.64
CA LEU A 17 29.61 -0.47 59.09
C LEU A 17 28.30 -0.19 58.29
N GLY A 18 27.41 -1.14 57.97
CA GLY A 18 26.57 -2.01 58.81
C GLY A 18 25.15 -1.95 58.18
N ARG A 19 24.29 -2.96 58.07
CA ARG A 19 23.89 -4.16 58.84
C ARG A 19 23.19 -5.13 57.84
N SER A 20 23.62 -6.38 57.64
CA SER A 20 23.12 -7.66 58.24
C SER A 20 21.66 -8.05 57.89
N ARG A 21 21.39 -8.98 56.94
CA ARG A 21 21.33 -10.48 56.99
C ARG A 21 19.99 -11.05 57.56
N PRO A 22 19.58 -12.33 57.34
CA PRO A 22 19.76 -13.28 56.21
C PRO A 22 18.56 -14.26 55.88
N PHE A 23 18.55 -14.85 54.65
CA PHE A 23 18.06 -16.20 54.15
C PHE A 23 16.63 -16.75 54.51
N PRO A 24 16.03 -17.80 53.87
CA PRO A 24 16.61 -18.88 53.03
C PRO A 24 15.80 -19.40 51.79
N SER A 25 16.52 -20.25 51.03
CA SER A 25 16.18 -21.44 50.22
C SER A 25 14.74 -21.92 49.93
N ARG A 26 14.56 -22.33 48.65
CA ARG A 26 13.80 -23.48 48.09
C ARG A 26 12.29 -23.60 48.38
N LEU A 27 11.49 -23.52 47.32
CA LEU A 27 10.33 -24.39 47.06
C LEU A 27 10.14 -24.55 45.54
N ALA A 28 9.78 -25.76 45.13
CA ALA A 28 9.64 -26.21 43.75
C ALA A 28 8.17 -26.46 43.37
N LEU A 29 7.92 -26.48 42.05
CA LEU A 29 6.73 -26.90 41.27
C LEU A 29 5.56 -25.90 41.12
N PRO A 30 4.76 -25.97 40.02
CA PRO A 30 5.06 -26.48 38.67
C PRO A 30 4.63 -25.52 37.53
N LEU A 31 5.40 -25.53 36.43
CA LEU A 31 4.98 -25.01 35.12
C LEU A 31 4.01 -26.01 34.47
N LEU A 32 2.74 -25.63 34.36
CA LEU A 32 1.77 -26.31 33.51
C LEU A 32 2.10 -26.01 32.04
N ILE A 33 2.90 -26.89 31.44
CA ILE A 33 3.06 -27.00 29.99
C ILE A 33 1.82 -27.74 29.48
N SER A 34 0.81 -26.99 29.04
CA SER A 34 -0.25 -27.53 28.19
C SER A 34 0.30 -27.70 26.78
N GLY A 35 0.81 -28.90 26.49
CA GLY A 35 1.22 -29.31 25.15
C GLY A 35 0.03 -29.37 24.18
N PRO A 36 0.26 -29.21 22.87
CA PRO A 36 -0.81 -29.27 21.88
C PRO A 36 -1.30 -30.71 21.73
N ARG A 37 -2.60 -30.92 21.99
CA ARG A 37 -3.30 -32.16 21.64
C ARG A 37 -3.23 -32.38 20.14
N ARG A 38 -2.69 -33.54 19.76
CA ARG A 38 -2.75 -34.08 18.40
C ARG A 38 -4.20 -34.32 18.00
N LEU A 39 -4.64 -33.69 16.92
CA LEU A 39 -5.73 -34.15 16.07
C LEU A 39 -5.14 -34.43 14.68
N PRO A 40 -5.38 -35.60 14.08
CA PRO A 40 -4.81 -35.93 12.78
C PRO A 40 -5.69 -35.32 11.69
N LEU A 41 -5.21 -34.29 10.99
CA LEU A 41 -5.76 -33.91 9.69
C LEU A 41 -4.75 -34.28 8.60
N ARG A 42 -4.86 -35.50 8.10
CA ARG A 42 -4.50 -35.81 6.71
C ARG A 42 -5.67 -35.33 5.84
N LEU A 43 -5.50 -34.25 5.10
CA LEU A 43 -6.27 -34.04 3.88
C LEU A 43 -5.30 -33.90 2.72
N ALA A 44 -5.09 -35.03 2.04
CA ALA A 44 -4.61 -35.05 0.68
C ALA A 44 -5.75 -34.53 -0.21
N VAL A 45 -5.54 -33.40 -0.88
CA VAL A 45 -6.47 -32.91 -1.90
C VAL A 45 -6.14 -33.66 -3.19
N SER A 46 -6.88 -34.75 -3.44
CA SER A 46 -6.95 -35.39 -4.75
C SER A 46 -8.08 -34.74 -5.54
N SER A 47 -7.73 -34.06 -6.62
CA SER A 47 -8.66 -33.56 -7.62
C SER A 47 -9.20 -34.73 -8.44
N ARG A 48 -10.44 -35.15 -8.17
CA ARG A 48 -11.20 -36.03 -9.08
C ARG A 48 -12.23 -35.22 -9.85
N LEU A 49 -12.00 -35.21 -11.16
CA LEU A 49 -12.90 -34.82 -12.23
C LEU A 49 -14.25 -35.54 -12.09
N TYR A 50 -15.34 -34.78 -12.15
CA TYR A 50 -16.63 -35.32 -12.61
C TYR A 50 -17.08 -34.55 -13.85
N SER A 51 -17.02 -35.29 -14.95
CA SER A 51 -17.64 -35.02 -16.24
C SER A 51 -19.13 -35.31 -16.15
N SER A 52 -19.95 -34.43 -16.72
CA SER A 52 -21.30 -34.79 -17.17
C SER A 52 -21.59 -34.07 -18.48
N LYS A 53 -21.63 -34.85 -19.56
CA LYS A 53 -22.11 -34.49 -20.90
C LYS A 53 -23.63 -34.25 -20.85
N PRO A 54 -24.19 -33.33 -21.65
CA PRO A 54 -25.61 -33.34 -21.97
C PRO A 54 -25.86 -34.17 -23.26
N SER A 55 -26.81 -35.09 -23.18
CA SER A 55 -27.36 -35.83 -24.31
C SER A 55 -28.43 -35.01 -25.05
N SER A 56 -28.41 -35.18 -26.36
CA SER A 56 -29.31 -34.64 -27.38
C SER A 56 -30.80 -34.93 -27.16
N GLY A 57 -31.64 -34.01 -27.63
CA GLY A 57 -33.05 -34.26 -27.97
C GLY A 57 -33.60 -33.09 -28.77
N ALA A 58 -33.92 -33.34 -30.04
CA ALA A 58 -34.23 -32.36 -31.07
C ALA A 58 -35.73 -32.05 -31.20
N ASN A 59 -35.99 -31.03 -32.03
CA ASN A 59 -37.18 -30.75 -32.85
C ASN A 59 -38.31 -29.88 -32.28
N GLY A 60 -38.67 -28.86 -33.08
CA GLY A 60 -40.04 -28.34 -33.14
C GLY A 60 -40.17 -26.83 -33.29
N SER A 61 -39.89 -26.31 -34.49
CA SER A 61 -40.42 -25.00 -34.94
C SER A 61 -41.92 -25.13 -35.24
N LEU A 62 -42.72 -24.08 -34.99
CA LEU A 62 -43.78 -23.54 -35.88
C LEU A 62 -44.66 -22.52 -35.14
N ASP A 63 -44.66 -21.30 -35.69
CA ASP A 63 -45.79 -20.43 -36.03
C ASP A 63 -46.80 -19.90 -34.97
N ASN A 64 -46.77 -18.56 -34.86
CA ASN A 64 -47.90 -17.67 -34.53
C ASN A 64 -49.03 -17.80 -35.57
N PRO A 65 -50.33 -17.56 -35.25
CA PRO A 65 -50.81 -16.17 -35.13
C PRO A 65 -52.03 -15.86 -34.22
N SER A 66 -52.07 -14.58 -33.82
CA SER A 66 -53.22 -13.67 -33.64
C SER A 66 -54.37 -13.92 -32.64
N SER A 67 -54.53 -12.90 -31.78
CA SER A 67 -55.77 -12.13 -31.51
C SER A 67 -56.75 -12.54 -30.37
N SER A 68 -56.75 -11.67 -29.36
CA SER A 68 -57.90 -11.11 -28.60
C SER A 68 -58.45 -11.85 -27.38
N GLY A 69 -58.63 -11.08 -26.28
CA GLY A 69 -59.46 -11.45 -25.14
C GLY A 69 -58.86 -11.01 -23.81
N GLY A 70 -59.24 -9.84 -23.31
CA GLY A 70 -58.69 -9.23 -22.09
C GLY A 70 -59.11 -9.88 -20.76
N GLY A 71 -58.46 -9.41 -19.70
CA GLY A 71 -58.78 -9.72 -18.31
C GLY A 71 -57.66 -9.25 -17.39
N ASP A 72 -57.82 -8.04 -16.84
CA ASP A 72 -56.94 -7.40 -15.87
C ASP A 72 -56.71 -8.27 -14.61
N GLU A 73 -55.45 -8.55 -14.28
CA GLU A 73 -54.99 -8.65 -12.88
C GLU A 73 -53.71 -7.82 -12.72
N LEU A 74 -53.92 -6.56 -12.30
CA LEU A 74 -52.88 -5.62 -11.89
C LEU A 74 -52.20 -6.08 -10.60
N HIS A 75 -51.17 -6.92 -10.72
CA HIS A 75 -50.14 -6.98 -9.70
C HIS A 75 -49.22 -5.75 -9.86
N HIS A 76 -49.50 -4.70 -9.07
CA HIS A 76 -48.60 -3.58 -8.86
C HIS A 76 -47.30 -4.08 -8.22
N ALA A 77 -46.34 -4.50 -9.06
CA ALA A 77 -44.95 -4.53 -8.68
C ALA A 77 -44.51 -3.07 -8.49
N LEU A 78 -44.33 -2.65 -7.24
CA LEU A 78 -43.68 -1.38 -6.93
C LEU A 78 -42.37 -1.31 -7.71
N PRO A 79 -42.10 -0.22 -8.46
CA PRO A 79 -40.80 -0.05 -9.10
C PRO A 79 -39.74 -0.09 -8.01
N LEU A 80 -38.78 -1.01 -8.14
CA LEU A 80 -37.55 -0.95 -7.36
C LEU A 80 -37.01 0.49 -7.47
N PRO A 81 -36.64 1.14 -6.36
CA PRO A 81 -36.13 2.50 -6.43
C PRO A 81 -34.96 2.53 -7.42
N PRO A 82 -34.88 3.54 -8.30
CA PRO A 82 -33.80 3.63 -9.26
C PRO A 82 -32.48 3.59 -8.47
N ARG A 83 -31.65 2.60 -8.80
CA ARG A 83 -30.30 2.49 -8.25
C ARG A 83 -29.62 3.83 -8.51
N SER A 84 -29.37 4.61 -7.46
CA SER A 84 -28.49 5.76 -7.54
C SER A 84 -27.11 5.17 -7.81
N GLU A 85 -26.69 5.13 -9.08
CA GLU A 85 -25.27 5.11 -9.39
C GLU A 85 -24.67 6.23 -8.54
N LYS A 86 -23.89 5.87 -7.52
CA LYS A 86 -23.20 6.82 -6.66
C LYS A 86 -21.81 7.02 -7.27
N GLY A 87 -21.53 8.23 -7.73
CA GLY A 87 -20.26 8.63 -8.31
C GLY A 87 -19.11 8.42 -7.34
N ALA A 88 -17.90 8.30 -7.88
CA ALA A 88 -16.70 8.05 -7.09
C ALA A 88 -16.20 9.37 -6.45
N PRO A 89 -16.18 9.48 -5.10
CA PRO A 89 -15.63 10.65 -4.45
C PRO A 89 -14.14 10.81 -4.78
N VAL A 90 -13.73 12.07 -5.02
CA VAL A 90 -12.36 12.44 -5.32
C VAL A 90 -11.69 13.02 -4.08
N PHE A 91 -10.53 12.47 -3.74
CA PHE A 91 -9.58 13.00 -2.76
C PHE A 91 -8.36 13.57 -3.49
N VAL A 92 -7.61 14.43 -2.82
CA VAL A 92 -6.36 15.00 -3.34
C VAL A 92 -5.23 14.77 -2.34
N THR A 93 -4.15 14.13 -2.77
CA THR A 93 -2.94 13.98 -1.93
C THR A 93 -2.22 15.31 -1.81
N LEU A 94 -1.86 15.72 -0.59
CA LEU A 94 -1.16 16.97 -0.30
C LEU A 94 0.32 16.93 -0.71
N PRO A 95 1.10 18.02 -0.74
CA PRO A 95 2.57 17.97 -0.89
C PRO A 95 3.25 17.08 0.16
N MET A 96 4.34 16.38 -0.19
CA MET A 96 5.09 15.51 0.74
C MET A 96 5.55 16.24 2.00
N ASN A 97 5.98 17.49 1.83
CA ASN A 97 6.52 18.37 2.86
C ASN A 97 5.45 19.28 3.50
N VAL A 98 4.16 18.89 3.44
CA VAL A 98 3.08 19.66 4.09
C VAL A 98 3.32 19.81 5.60
N VAL A 99 3.93 18.81 6.22
CA VAL A 99 4.56 18.92 7.54
C VAL A 99 6.07 18.80 7.31
N GLY A 100 6.81 19.83 7.73
CA GLY A 100 8.26 19.87 7.56
C GLY A 100 8.99 18.98 8.56
N ALA A 101 10.30 18.81 8.36
CA ALA A 101 11.16 17.98 9.21
C ALA A 101 11.12 18.34 10.72
N THR A 102 10.76 19.60 11.04
CA THR A 102 10.60 20.08 12.42
C THR A 102 9.25 19.73 13.05
N GLY A 103 8.40 18.97 12.36
CA GLY A 103 7.05 18.62 12.83
C GLY A 103 6.00 19.72 12.68
N GLN A 104 6.34 20.85 12.03
CA GLN A 104 5.45 22.00 11.86
C GLN A 104 4.79 22.01 10.48
N MET A 105 3.53 22.46 10.41
CA MET A 105 2.82 22.59 9.13
C MET A 105 3.40 23.72 8.28
N ALA A 106 3.80 23.39 7.06
CA ALA A 106 4.33 24.34 6.09
C ALA A 106 3.21 25.25 5.53
N ARG A 107 3.56 26.53 5.29
CA ARG A 107 2.74 27.49 4.50
C ARG A 107 1.25 27.54 4.90
N ARG A 108 0.95 27.61 6.21
CA ARG A 108 -0.43 27.57 6.78
C ARG A 108 -1.47 28.42 6.03
N LYS A 109 -1.14 29.67 5.70
CA LYS A 109 -2.06 30.59 5.00
C LYS A 109 -2.41 30.07 3.60
N THR A 110 -1.39 29.72 2.82
CA THR A 110 -1.55 29.17 1.47
C THR A 110 -2.32 27.86 1.49
N MET A 111 -2.03 26.98 2.47
CA MET A 111 -2.75 25.72 2.65
C MET A 111 -4.25 25.95 2.89
N GLY A 112 -4.61 26.97 3.68
CA GLY A 112 -6.00 27.35 3.89
C GLY A 112 -6.71 27.78 2.60
N ALA A 113 -6.05 28.57 1.76
CA ALA A 113 -6.59 28.96 0.46
C ALA A 113 -6.71 27.76 -0.50
N SER A 114 -5.73 26.86 -0.53
CA SER A 114 -5.82 25.59 -1.28
C SER A 114 -7.01 24.73 -0.83
N PHE A 115 -7.24 24.57 0.48
CA PHE A 115 -8.35 23.78 1.01
C PHE A 115 -9.71 24.41 0.68
N MET A 116 -9.81 25.74 0.74
CA MET A 116 -11.00 26.46 0.31
C MET A 116 -11.29 26.18 -1.18
N ALA A 117 -10.29 26.28 -2.05
CA ALA A 117 -10.43 26.02 -3.48
C ALA A 117 -10.83 24.57 -3.75
N LEU A 118 -10.17 23.59 -3.14
CA LEU A 118 -10.52 22.16 -3.27
C LEU A 118 -11.97 21.89 -2.83
N ALA A 119 -12.39 22.45 -1.68
CA ALA A 119 -13.76 22.31 -1.20
C ALA A 119 -14.78 22.92 -2.17
N ALA A 120 -14.49 24.09 -2.74
CA ALA A 120 -15.35 24.73 -3.74
C ALA A 120 -15.42 23.94 -5.07
N ALA A 121 -14.36 23.20 -5.41
CA ALA A 121 -14.33 22.30 -6.57
C ALA A 121 -15.15 21.00 -6.38
N GLY A 122 -15.69 20.75 -5.17
CA GLY A 122 -16.47 19.55 -4.86
C GLY A 122 -15.64 18.33 -4.43
N VAL A 123 -14.34 18.53 -4.16
CA VAL A 123 -13.45 17.48 -3.63
C VAL A 123 -13.98 16.99 -2.29
N GLU A 124 -13.97 15.67 -2.08
CA GLU A 124 -14.49 15.02 -0.86
C GLU A 124 -13.55 15.23 0.34
N GLY A 125 -12.24 15.20 0.10
CA GLY A 125 -11.25 15.30 1.13
C GLY A 125 -9.82 15.32 0.62
N ILE A 126 -8.88 15.27 1.54
CA ILE A 126 -7.45 15.23 1.27
C ILE A 126 -6.86 13.89 1.73
N ALA A 127 -5.77 13.49 1.11
CA ALA A 127 -4.91 12.41 1.59
C ALA A 127 -3.57 13.00 2.06
N VAL A 128 -3.08 12.55 3.21
CA VAL A 128 -1.83 13.04 3.80
C VAL A 128 -0.99 11.90 4.33
N GLU A 129 0.30 11.92 3.98
CA GLU A 129 1.32 11.05 4.56
C GLU A 129 1.74 11.52 5.95
N CYS A 130 1.47 10.69 6.94
CA CYS A 130 1.96 10.79 8.31
C CYS A 130 3.32 10.08 8.41
N TRP A 131 4.40 10.83 8.17
CA TRP A 131 5.77 10.31 8.09
C TRP A 131 6.28 9.83 9.43
N TRP A 132 6.67 8.55 9.49
CA TRP A 132 7.26 7.97 10.68
C TRP A 132 8.51 8.75 11.13
N GLY A 133 9.40 9.06 10.19
CA GLY A 133 10.63 9.80 10.43
C GLY A 133 10.46 11.25 10.89
N ILE A 134 9.27 11.84 10.74
CA ILE A 134 8.97 13.21 11.23
C ILE A 134 8.32 13.15 12.62
N VAL A 135 7.37 12.22 12.79
CA VAL A 135 6.54 12.14 14.00
C VAL A 135 7.30 11.49 15.15
N GLU A 136 8.05 10.41 14.92
CA GLU A 136 8.84 9.71 15.95
C GLU A 136 10.34 10.03 15.82
N ARG A 137 10.66 11.28 15.47
CA ARG A 137 12.02 11.71 15.10
C ARG A 137 13.02 11.74 16.26
N GLU A 138 12.57 12.11 17.46
CA GLU A 138 13.46 12.40 18.60
C GLU A 138 13.97 11.13 19.28
N ALA A 139 13.06 10.21 19.60
CA ALA A 139 13.36 8.98 20.31
C ALA A 139 12.23 7.95 20.15
N PRO A 140 12.52 6.64 20.34
CA PRO A 140 11.49 5.61 20.41
C PRO A 140 10.37 5.97 21.40
N GLY A 141 9.13 5.95 20.95
CA GLY A 141 7.93 6.24 21.76
C GLY A 141 7.64 7.72 21.99
N VAL A 142 8.44 8.64 21.42
CA VAL A 142 8.22 10.08 21.53
C VAL A 142 7.62 10.59 20.22
N TYR A 143 6.31 10.81 20.24
CA TYR A 143 5.52 11.17 19.06
C TYR A 143 5.12 12.65 19.08
N ASP A 144 5.46 13.38 18.01
CA ASP A 144 5.01 14.75 17.78
C ASP A 144 4.03 14.83 16.60
N TRP A 145 2.77 15.05 16.93
CA TRP A 145 1.67 15.17 15.98
C TRP A 145 1.25 16.62 15.70
N GLY A 146 1.99 17.63 16.20
CA GLY A 146 1.59 19.03 16.19
C GLY A 146 1.16 19.55 14.80
N GLY A 147 2.04 19.45 13.79
CA GLY A 147 1.73 19.89 12.44
C GLY A 147 0.57 19.14 11.79
N TYR A 148 0.43 17.84 12.07
CA TYR A 148 -0.69 17.03 11.57
C TYR A 148 -2.03 17.41 12.25
N MET A 149 -2.01 17.75 13.55
CA MET A 149 -3.19 18.24 14.27
C MET A 149 -3.73 19.54 13.67
N GLU A 150 -2.83 20.47 13.35
CA GLU A 150 -3.20 21.72 12.68
C GLU A 150 -3.81 21.47 11.31
N LEU A 151 -3.23 20.55 10.54
CA LEU A 151 -3.71 20.18 9.22
C LEU A 151 -5.10 19.54 9.25
N VAL A 152 -5.33 18.57 10.14
CA VAL A 152 -6.65 17.92 10.32
C VAL A 152 -7.70 18.93 10.81
N SER A 153 -7.31 19.85 11.70
CA SER A 153 -8.17 20.94 12.16
C SER A 153 -8.55 21.90 11.02
N LEU A 154 -7.60 22.18 10.11
CA LEU A 154 -7.84 22.98 8.92
C LEU A 154 -8.78 22.27 7.93
N ALA A 155 -8.60 20.97 7.72
CA ALA A 155 -9.50 20.15 6.89
C ALA A 155 -10.93 20.19 7.45
N ARG A 156 -11.08 20.01 8.77
CA ARG A 156 -12.37 20.17 9.48
C ARG A 156 -13.03 21.51 9.20
N ARG A 157 -12.26 22.61 9.29
CA ARG A 157 -12.77 23.98 9.07
C ARG A 157 -13.38 24.16 7.67
N PHE A 158 -12.81 23.52 6.65
CA PHE A 158 -13.33 23.59 5.27
C PHE A 158 -14.30 22.45 4.91
N GLY A 159 -14.59 21.55 5.86
CA GLY A 159 -15.47 20.41 5.65
C GLY A 159 -14.88 19.37 4.70
N LEU A 160 -13.55 19.23 4.68
CA LEU A 160 -12.84 18.21 3.92
C LEU A 160 -12.57 17.00 4.82
N LYS A 161 -12.81 15.80 4.30
CA LYS A 161 -12.38 14.56 4.95
C LYS A 161 -10.87 14.38 4.85
N VAL A 162 -10.32 13.52 5.69
CA VAL A 162 -8.90 13.18 5.74
C VAL A 162 -8.75 11.67 5.60
N ARG A 163 -7.92 11.27 4.63
CA ARG A 163 -7.30 9.96 4.56
C ARG A 163 -5.87 10.09 5.10
N ALA A 164 -5.60 9.50 6.25
CA ALA A 164 -4.27 9.53 6.86
C ALA A 164 -3.49 8.28 6.42
N ILE A 165 -2.31 8.46 5.85
CA ILE A 165 -1.43 7.38 5.39
C ILE A 165 -0.34 7.20 6.44
N MET A 166 -0.28 6.04 7.10
CA MET A 166 0.77 5.70 8.06
C MET A 166 2.05 5.38 7.27
N ALA A 167 2.89 6.37 7.06
CA ALA A 167 4.05 6.28 6.16
C ALA A 167 5.29 5.78 6.91
N PHE A 168 5.41 4.47 7.02
CA PHE A 168 6.54 3.75 7.63
C PHE A 168 7.75 3.57 6.71
N HIS A 169 7.86 4.39 5.67
CA HIS A 169 8.86 4.29 4.61
C HIS A 169 9.55 5.63 4.38
N GLN A 170 10.72 5.60 3.73
CA GLN A 170 11.41 6.79 3.24
C GLN A 170 10.66 7.43 2.07
N CYS A 171 10.62 8.76 2.03
CA CYS A 171 10.40 9.51 0.79
C CYS A 171 11.73 9.92 0.17
N GLY A 172 11.81 9.87 -1.15
CA GLY A 172 12.92 10.43 -1.91
C GLY A 172 14.15 9.54 -1.94
N THR A 173 15.18 10.10 -2.57
CA THR A 173 16.36 9.40 -3.09
C THR A 173 17.56 9.39 -2.13
N GLY A 174 17.51 10.21 -1.08
CA GLY A 174 18.59 10.41 -0.14
C GLY A 174 18.88 11.89 0.11
N PRO A 175 19.96 12.21 0.85
CA PRO A 175 20.27 13.57 1.30
C PRO A 175 20.32 14.68 0.23
N GLY A 176 20.50 14.32 -1.04
CA GLY A 176 20.53 15.26 -2.16
C GLY A 176 19.16 15.58 -2.78
N ASP A 177 18.10 14.87 -2.39
CA ASP A 177 16.75 15.06 -2.91
C ASP A 177 15.96 16.04 -2.02
N PRO A 178 15.42 17.15 -2.56
CA PRO A 178 14.58 18.08 -1.82
C PRO A 178 13.34 17.46 -1.16
N SER A 179 12.93 16.29 -1.61
CA SER A 179 11.80 15.52 -1.08
C SER A 179 12.21 14.47 -0.06
N TRP A 180 13.49 14.40 0.32
CA TRP A 180 13.98 13.34 1.19
C TRP A 180 13.43 13.43 2.61
N ILE A 181 12.70 12.38 3.00
CA ILE A 181 12.19 12.17 4.35
C ILE A 181 12.60 10.76 4.75
N PRO A 182 13.66 10.58 5.56
CA PRO A 182 14.13 9.25 5.94
C PRO A 182 13.21 8.55 6.95
N LEU A 183 13.53 7.29 7.25
CA LEU A 183 13.07 6.65 8.50
C LEU A 183 13.58 7.45 9.72
N PRO A 184 13.01 7.25 10.93
CA PRO A 184 13.51 7.94 12.12
C PRO A 184 15.02 7.73 12.31
N GLN A 185 15.73 8.77 12.73
CA GLN A 185 17.19 8.72 12.87
C GLN A 185 17.64 7.57 13.77
N TRP A 186 16.92 7.34 14.87
CA TRP A 186 17.22 6.26 15.80
C TRP A 186 17.02 4.85 15.20
N VAL A 187 16.23 4.70 14.13
CA VAL A 187 16.09 3.45 13.35
C VAL A 187 17.28 3.29 12.43
N LEU A 188 17.66 4.35 11.71
CA LEU A 188 18.85 4.34 10.85
C LEU A 188 20.11 3.97 11.64
N GLU A 189 20.26 4.50 12.87
CA GLU A 189 21.34 4.11 13.78
C GLU A 189 21.35 2.61 14.13
N GLU A 190 20.18 1.95 14.19
CA GLU A 190 20.12 0.50 14.38
C GLU A 190 20.43 -0.25 13.08
N MET A 191 20.06 0.30 11.91
CA MET A 191 20.41 -0.26 10.60
C MET A 191 21.92 -0.13 10.33
N ASP A 192 22.57 0.93 10.80
CA ASP A 192 24.04 1.08 10.73
C ASP A 192 24.76 0.01 11.57
N LYS A 193 24.21 -0.32 12.75
CA LYS A 193 24.76 -1.36 13.63
C LYS A 193 24.47 -2.76 13.12
N GLU A 194 23.28 -2.96 12.57
CA GLU A 194 22.80 -4.23 12.05
C GLU A 194 22.27 -4.04 10.62
N PRO A 195 23.16 -4.12 9.60
CA PRO A 195 22.75 -3.81 8.24
C PRO A 195 21.79 -4.80 7.59
N ASP A 196 21.64 -6.01 8.15
CA ASP A 196 20.62 -6.97 7.72
C ASP A 196 19.18 -6.57 8.13
N LEU A 197 19.00 -5.43 8.81
CA LEU A 197 17.68 -4.82 8.98
C LEU A 197 17.14 -4.22 7.67
N ALA A 198 18.01 -3.91 6.72
CA ALA A 198 17.65 -3.42 5.39
C ALA A 198 17.37 -4.59 4.44
N TYR A 199 16.45 -4.40 3.49
CA TYR A 199 16.33 -5.31 2.37
C TYR A 199 17.63 -5.36 1.59
N SER A 200 18.03 -6.56 1.17
CA SER A 200 19.28 -6.77 0.43
C SER A 200 19.05 -7.62 -0.80
N ASP A 201 19.67 -7.24 -1.91
CA ASP A 201 19.74 -8.07 -3.11
C ASP A 201 20.96 -9.00 -3.08
N LYS A 202 21.07 -9.85 -4.10
CA LYS A 202 22.15 -10.84 -4.19
C LYS A 202 23.55 -10.25 -4.34
N PHE A 203 23.66 -8.97 -4.69
CA PHE A 203 24.92 -8.25 -4.82
C PHE A 203 25.31 -7.57 -3.49
N GLY A 204 24.49 -7.72 -2.45
CA GLY A 204 24.67 -7.05 -1.17
C GLY A 204 24.30 -5.57 -1.21
N ARG A 205 23.62 -5.09 -2.26
CA ARG A 205 23.09 -3.72 -2.28
C ARG A 205 21.89 -3.67 -1.36
N ARG A 206 21.86 -2.64 -0.50
CA ARG A 206 20.86 -2.48 0.55
C ARG A 206 19.88 -1.37 0.20
N SER A 207 18.62 -1.58 0.58
CA SER A 207 17.58 -0.55 0.54
C SER A 207 17.13 -0.22 1.96
N GLU A 208 17.41 1.01 2.38
CA GLU A 208 17.01 1.55 3.68
C GLU A 208 15.65 2.26 3.63
N GLU A 209 14.92 2.14 2.51
CA GLU A 209 13.61 2.76 2.33
C GLU A 209 12.55 2.21 3.30
N TYR A 210 12.75 0.97 3.77
CA TYR A 210 11.84 0.24 4.67
C TYR A 210 12.60 -0.89 5.38
N ILE A 211 12.17 -1.29 6.56
CA ILE A 211 12.78 -2.38 7.34
C ILE A 211 12.40 -3.74 6.73
N SER A 212 13.36 -4.64 6.53
CA SER A 212 13.10 -5.97 5.96
C SER A 212 12.02 -6.72 6.76
N LEU A 213 11.03 -7.28 6.06
CA LEU A 213 9.94 -8.07 6.67
C LEU A 213 10.44 -9.35 7.38
N GLY A 214 11.69 -9.77 7.12
CA GLY A 214 12.36 -10.81 7.89
C GLY A 214 12.47 -10.47 9.38
N CYS A 215 12.40 -9.18 9.72
CA CYS A 215 12.53 -8.66 11.07
C CYS A 215 11.21 -8.41 11.80
N ASP A 216 10.05 -8.53 11.14
CA ASP A 216 8.72 -8.10 11.62
C ASP A 216 8.45 -8.30 13.13
N VAL A 217 8.82 -9.47 13.64
CA VAL A 217 8.51 -9.93 15.01
C VAL A 217 9.74 -10.04 15.91
N LEU A 218 10.92 -9.64 15.43
CA LEU A 218 12.17 -9.69 16.19
C LEU A 218 12.41 -8.36 16.91
N PRO A 219 12.87 -8.34 18.17
CA PRO A 219 13.02 -7.12 18.97
C PRO A 219 14.28 -6.31 18.62
N VAL A 220 14.44 -5.97 17.34
CA VAL A 220 15.64 -5.35 16.76
C VAL A 220 15.67 -3.82 16.82
N LEU A 221 14.58 -3.18 17.28
CA LEU A 221 14.44 -1.73 17.38
C LEU A 221 14.46 -1.29 18.83
N LYS A 222 15.64 -1.30 19.46
CA LYS A 222 15.84 -0.93 20.87
C LYS A 222 14.89 -1.69 21.82
N GLY A 223 14.69 -2.98 21.57
CA GLY A 223 13.82 -3.87 22.36
C GLY A 223 12.39 -4.06 21.82
N ARG A 224 11.99 -3.32 20.78
CA ARG A 224 10.71 -3.52 20.06
C ARG A 224 10.94 -4.20 18.73
N SER A 225 9.92 -4.89 18.23
CA SER A 225 9.88 -5.32 16.82
C SER A 225 9.37 -4.23 15.89
N PRO A 226 9.65 -4.30 14.58
CA PRO A 226 9.06 -3.39 13.58
C PRO A 226 7.53 -3.34 13.69
N ILE A 227 6.85 -4.49 13.75
CA ILE A 227 5.38 -4.53 13.92
C ILE A 227 4.94 -3.84 15.23
N GLN A 228 5.70 -3.97 16.32
CA GLN A 228 5.39 -3.25 17.57
C GLN A 228 5.58 -1.73 17.42
N ALA A 229 6.65 -1.27 16.78
CA ALA A 229 6.88 0.15 16.52
C ALA A 229 5.75 0.75 15.66
N TYR A 230 5.35 0.07 14.58
CA TYR A 230 4.23 0.48 13.73
C TYR A 230 2.89 0.49 14.51
N SER A 231 2.70 -0.51 15.39
CA SER A 231 1.53 -0.61 16.25
C SER A 231 1.44 0.56 17.24
N ASP A 232 2.53 0.91 17.90
CA ASP A 232 2.59 2.00 18.87
C ASP A 232 2.37 3.36 18.19
N PHE A 233 2.95 3.55 17.00
CA PHE A 233 2.70 4.73 16.17
C PHE A 233 1.22 4.90 15.84
N MET A 234 0.56 3.82 15.36
CA MET A 234 -0.87 3.85 15.06
C MET A 234 -1.75 4.07 16.31
N ARG A 235 -1.36 3.51 17.47
CA ARG A 235 -2.06 3.78 18.74
C ARG A 235 -1.94 5.24 19.14
N SER A 236 -0.73 5.80 19.04
CA SER A 236 -0.47 7.21 19.30
C SER A 236 -1.34 8.10 18.40
N PHE A 237 -1.37 7.83 17.09
CA PHE A 237 -2.26 8.52 16.15
C PHE A 237 -3.73 8.42 16.59
N ARG A 238 -4.22 7.20 16.85
CA ARG A 238 -5.61 7.00 17.27
C ARG A 238 -5.96 7.82 18.52
N ASP A 239 -5.09 7.81 19.52
CA ASP A 239 -5.35 8.44 20.80
C ASP A 239 -5.31 9.97 20.71
N THR A 240 -4.39 10.51 19.89
CA THR A 240 -4.27 11.94 19.58
C THR A 240 -5.43 12.47 18.74
N PHE A 241 -5.87 11.71 17.73
CA PHE A 241 -6.89 12.15 16.78
C PHE A 241 -8.30 11.62 17.07
N ARG A 242 -8.52 11.05 18.26
CA ARG A 242 -9.75 10.36 18.67
C ARG A 242 -11.05 11.08 18.31
N GLU A 243 -11.11 12.40 18.53
CA GLU A 243 -12.29 13.22 18.26
C GLU A 243 -12.56 13.44 16.76
N PHE A 244 -11.57 13.20 15.91
CA PHE A 244 -11.66 13.33 14.47
C PHE A 244 -11.96 12.00 13.76
N LEU A 245 -11.73 10.86 14.41
CA LEU A 245 -11.90 9.53 13.81
C LEU A 245 -13.38 9.25 13.49
N GLY A 246 -13.63 8.74 12.28
CA GLY A 246 -14.97 8.43 11.78
C GLY A 246 -15.76 9.65 11.30
N VAL A 247 -15.30 10.86 11.59
CA VAL A 247 -15.97 12.12 11.23
C VAL A 247 -15.15 12.88 10.18
N ILE A 248 -13.94 13.30 10.55
CA ILE A 248 -13.03 14.05 9.68
C ILE A 248 -11.99 13.10 9.12
N VAL A 249 -11.30 12.35 9.97
CA VAL A 249 -10.43 11.26 9.53
C VAL A 249 -11.32 10.06 9.25
N THR A 250 -11.57 9.79 7.98
CA THR A 250 -12.51 8.74 7.56
C THR A 250 -11.82 7.47 7.08
N GLU A 251 -10.51 7.54 6.84
CA GLU A 251 -9.74 6.39 6.36
C GLU A 251 -8.28 6.43 6.83
N ILE A 252 -7.77 5.27 7.22
CA ILE A 252 -6.37 5.02 7.53
C ILE A 252 -5.80 4.09 6.47
N GLN A 253 -4.84 4.57 5.67
CA GLN A 253 -4.06 3.72 4.79
C GLN A 253 -2.79 3.30 5.52
N VAL A 254 -2.57 2.00 5.73
CA VAL A 254 -1.35 1.51 6.38
C VAL A 254 -0.26 1.28 5.33
N GLY A 255 0.91 1.89 5.53
CA GLY A 255 2.07 1.63 4.68
C GLY A 255 2.64 0.24 4.97
N MET A 256 2.83 -0.57 3.92
CA MET A 256 3.21 -1.98 4.04
C MET A 256 4.57 -2.33 3.39
N GLY A 257 5.39 -1.31 3.14
CA GLY A 257 6.66 -1.47 2.42
C GLY A 257 7.13 -0.18 1.77
N PRO A 258 8.09 -0.27 0.83
CA PRO A 258 8.61 0.86 0.06
C PRO A 258 7.49 1.63 -0.64
N ALA A 259 7.56 2.97 -0.63
CA ALA A 259 6.50 3.87 -1.10
C ALA A 259 5.10 3.64 -0.44
N GLY A 260 5.06 2.94 0.70
CA GLY A 260 3.83 2.56 1.40
C GLY A 260 3.11 1.35 0.78
N GLU A 261 3.70 0.73 -0.24
CA GLU A 261 3.10 -0.35 -1.01
C GLU A 261 3.50 -1.72 -0.42
N LEU A 262 2.58 -2.68 -0.44
CA LEU A 262 2.87 -4.07 -0.08
C LEU A 262 3.70 -4.73 -1.19
N ARG A 263 5.02 -4.50 -1.18
CA ARG A 263 5.97 -5.13 -2.10
C ARG A 263 7.39 -5.09 -1.53
N TYR A 264 8.29 -5.79 -2.20
CA TYR A 264 9.73 -5.64 -2.01
C TYR A 264 10.29 -4.41 -2.78
N PRO A 265 11.45 -3.85 -2.39
CA PRO A 265 12.14 -2.79 -3.14
C PRO A 265 12.92 -3.36 -4.33
N SER A 266 12.25 -4.10 -5.23
CA SER A 266 12.91 -4.83 -6.32
C SER A 266 13.58 -3.93 -7.36
N CYS A 267 13.07 -2.72 -7.54
CA CYS A 267 13.68 -1.66 -8.33
C CYS A 267 13.77 -0.39 -7.47
N PRO A 268 14.89 0.36 -7.51
CA PRO A 268 14.96 1.66 -6.85
C PRO A 268 13.86 2.58 -7.37
N THR A 269 13.14 3.22 -6.45
CA THR A 269 11.97 4.05 -6.76
C THR A 269 12.36 5.23 -7.67
N GLU A 270 13.58 5.75 -7.52
CA GLU A 270 14.18 6.82 -8.32
C GLU A 270 14.26 6.49 -9.81
N LYS A 271 14.61 5.24 -10.14
CA LYS A 271 14.78 4.79 -11.51
C LYS A 271 13.45 4.53 -12.18
N LEU A 272 12.47 4.02 -11.44
CA LEU A 272 11.10 3.82 -11.92
C LEU A 272 10.40 5.15 -12.24
N MET A 273 10.72 6.22 -11.49
CA MET A 273 10.13 7.55 -11.71
C MET A 273 10.85 8.40 -12.77
N ARG A 274 11.97 7.93 -13.35
CA ARG A 274 12.75 8.72 -14.33
C ARG A 274 12.13 8.61 -15.74
N PRO A 275 11.73 9.73 -16.38
CA PRO A 275 11.23 9.72 -17.75
C PRO A 275 12.24 9.10 -18.73
N GLY A 276 11.79 8.14 -19.52
CA GLY A 276 12.62 7.47 -20.54
C GLY A 276 13.61 6.44 -20.00
N ALA A 277 13.57 6.06 -18.71
CA ALA A 277 14.28 4.88 -18.24
C ALA A 277 13.69 3.62 -18.89
N SER A 278 14.57 2.71 -19.33
CA SER A 278 14.15 1.38 -19.76
C SER A 278 13.54 0.64 -18.56
N PRO A 279 12.42 -0.07 -18.72
CA PRO A 279 11.85 -0.87 -17.66
C PRO A 279 12.88 -1.86 -17.10
N GLU A 280 13.21 -1.74 -15.81
CA GLU A 280 14.09 -2.69 -15.16
C GLU A 280 13.28 -3.88 -14.66
N LEU A 281 13.83 -5.08 -14.83
CA LEU A 281 13.22 -6.30 -14.31
C LEU A 281 13.09 -6.27 -12.78
N GLY A 282 14.09 -5.70 -12.12
CA GLY A 282 14.30 -5.74 -10.69
C GLY A 282 15.17 -6.91 -10.24
N GLU A 283 15.43 -6.98 -8.95
CA GLU A 283 16.15 -8.09 -8.31
C GLU A 283 15.35 -8.57 -7.09
N PHE A 284 15.47 -9.86 -6.75
CA PHE A 284 14.91 -10.40 -5.51
C PHE A 284 15.63 -9.79 -4.29
N GLN A 285 14.85 -9.33 -3.30
CA GLN A 285 15.33 -8.56 -2.14
C GLN A 285 15.30 -9.38 -0.85
N CYS A 286 15.81 -10.62 -0.90
CA CYS A 286 15.70 -11.59 0.19
C CYS A 286 17.05 -12.09 0.72
N TYR A 287 18.11 -11.30 0.55
CA TYR A 287 19.48 -11.70 0.90
C TYR A 287 19.96 -11.16 2.24
N ASP A 288 19.10 -10.47 2.99
CA ASP A 288 19.37 -10.21 4.41
C ASP A 288 19.35 -11.53 5.20
N LYS A 289 20.12 -11.59 6.29
CA LYS A 289 20.30 -12.83 7.05
C LYS A 289 19.00 -13.41 7.61
N TYR A 290 17.99 -12.58 7.88
CA TYR A 290 16.72 -13.02 8.46
C TYR A 290 15.86 -13.71 7.40
N MET A 291 15.78 -13.13 6.21
CA MET A 291 15.13 -13.74 5.05
C MET A 291 15.84 -15.03 4.62
N LEU A 292 17.17 -15.03 4.57
CA LEU A 292 17.95 -16.24 4.26
C LEU A 292 17.71 -17.36 5.29
N ALA A 293 17.65 -17.02 6.58
CA ALA A 293 17.32 -17.99 7.63
C ALA A 293 15.90 -18.57 7.46
N SER A 294 14.92 -17.73 7.10
CA SER A 294 13.55 -18.15 6.80
C SER A 294 13.49 -19.10 5.59
N LEU A 295 14.14 -18.73 4.48
CA LEU A 295 14.23 -19.57 3.27
C LEU A 295 14.87 -20.92 3.59
N ASN A 296 15.95 -20.92 4.37
CA ASN A 296 16.66 -22.13 4.74
C ASN A 296 15.80 -23.07 5.61
N ALA A 297 15.01 -22.51 6.53
CA ALA A 297 14.04 -23.26 7.31
C ALA A 297 12.93 -23.86 6.42
N TRP A 298 12.41 -23.08 5.47
CA TRP A 298 11.40 -23.52 4.50
C TRP A 298 11.91 -24.67 3.62
N ALA A 299 13.12 -24.56 3.10
CA ALA A 299 13.82 -25.60 2.32
C ALA A 299 13.96 -26.91 3.10
N ARG A 300 14.36 -26.84 4.39
CA ARG A 300 14.45 -28.01 5.26
C ARG A 300 13.08 -28.67 5.50
N ASN A 301 12.02 -27.88 5.64
CA ASN A 301 10.67 -28.38 5.91
C ASN A 301 10.10 -29.19 4.73
N VAL A 302 10.43 -28.79 3.49
CA VAL A 302 10.02 -29.54 2.28
C VAL A 302 10.99 -30.67 1.90
N GLY A 303 12.07 -30.85 2.66
CA GLY A 303 13.07 -31.90 2.42
C GLY A 303 14.15 -31.57 1.38
N MET A 304 14.14 -30.37 0.79
CA MET A 304 15.06 -29.94 -0.27
C MET A 304 16.06 -28.91 0.26
N ARG A 305 17.03 -29.36 1.08
CA ARG A 305 17.93 -28.47 1.83
C ARG A 305 18.75 -27.54 0.93
N GLU A 306 19.14 -28.02 -0.24
CA GLU A 306 19.93 -27.32 -1.24
C GLU A 306 19.21 -26.12 -1.86
N TRP A 307 17.88 -26.06 -1.77
CA TRP A 307 17.08 -24.91 -2.24
C TRP A 307 17.13 -23.72 -1.27
N GLY A 308 17.66 -23.92 -0.07
CA GLY A 308 17.71 -22.93 1.01
C GLY A 308 18.94 -22.03 1.03
N ASN A 309 19.73 -22.01 -0.04
CA ASN A 309 21.04 -21.34 -0.10
C ASN A 309 20.98 -19.88 -0.60
N GLY A 310 19.80 -19.39 -0.99
CA GLY A 310 19.60 -18.03 -1.49
C GLY A 310 18.57 -17.99 -2.62
N GLY A 311 18.37 -16.79 -3.17
CA GLY A 311 17.48 -16.60 -4.32
C GLY A 311 17.98 -17.26 -5.61
N PRO A 312 17.11 -17.36 -6.62
CA PRO A 312 17.33 -18.16 -7.82
C PRO A 312 18.53 -17.70 -8.66
N LEU A 313 19.27 -18.68 -9.17
CA LEU A 313 20.35 -18.44 -10.13
C LEU A 313 19.78 -17.93 -11.46
N GLY A 314 20.48 -16.95 -12.05
CA GLY A 314 20.11 -16.38 -13.34
C GLY A 314 18.78 -15.64 -13.36
N ALA A 315 18.39 -15.03 -12.24
CA ALA A 315 17.29 -14.08 -12.14
C ALA A 315 17.75 -12.60 -12.19
N SER A 316 18.97 -12.33 -12.68
CA SER A 316 19.54 -10.97 -12.70
C SER A 316 19.27 -10.21 -13.97
N ASN A 317 19.20 -8.89 -13.84
CA ASN A 317 19.15 -7.96 -14.97
C ASN A 317 20.55 -7.45 -15.43
N LEU A 318 21.65 -7.84 -14.79
CA LEU A 318 22.97 -7.22 -15.04
C LEU A 318 23.59 -7.49 -16.42
N LEU A 319 23.09 -8.45 -17.22
CA LEU A 319 23.82 -8.90 -18.41
C LEU A 319 23.01 -9.14 -19.69
N GLN A 320 21.68 -9.06 -19.71
CA GLN A 320 20.87 -9.48 -20.87
C GLN A 320 19.52 -8.76 -20.95
N HIS A 321 18.87 -8.81 -22.12
CA HIS A 321 17.44 -8.52 -22.23
C HIS A 321 16.69 -9.26 -21.11
N SER A 322 15.87 -8.53 -20.36
CA SER A 322 15.25 -8.96 -19.11
C SER A 322 14.49 -10.30 -19.22
N GLU A 323 13.97 -10.62 -20.40
CA GLU A 323 13.21 -11.84 -20.69
C GLU A 323 14.06 -13.08 -21.00
N ASP A 324 15.36 -12.92 -21.29
CA ASP A 324 16.25 -14.03 -21.71
C ASP A 324 16.99 -14.69 -20.54
N THR A 325 16.83 -14.14 -19.34
CA THR A 325 17.48 -14.69 -18.15
C THR A 325 17.05 -16.15 -17.93
N SER A 326 17.96 -16.99 -17.45
CA SER A 326 17.68 -18.42 -17.32
C SER A 326 16.51 -18.72 -16.38
N PHE A 327 16.22 -17.81 -15.44
CA PHE A 327 15.09 -17.94 -14.55
C PHE A 327 13.77 -17.51 -15.18
N PHE A 328 13.69 -16.41 -15.95
CA PHE A 328 12.43 -15.78 -16.37
C PHE A 328 11.95 -16.05 -17.79
N ARG A 329 12.81 -16.56 -18.70
CA ARG A 329 12.39 -16.94 -20.06
C ARG A 329 11.21 -17.92 -20.06
N SER A 330 10.50 -18.07 -21.17
CA SER A 330 9.27 -18.88 -21.25
C SER A 330 9.42 -20.33 -20.75
N ASP A 331 10.56 -20.97 -20.98
CA ASP A 331 10.92 -22.32 -20.50
C ASP A 331 11.88 -22.28 -19.29
N GLY A 332 11.95 -21.13 -18.61
CA GLY A 332 12.87 -20.83 -17.53
C GLY A 332 12.51 -21.49 -16.21
N SER A 333 13.43 -21.37 -15.24
CA SER A 333 13.30 -22.02 -13.94
C SER A 333 12.10 -21.54 -13.11
N TRP A 334 11.50 -20.38 -13.41
CA TRP A 334 10.30 -19.86 -12.75
C TRP A 334 9.12 -20.85 -12.75
N ASN A 335 9.02 -21.71 -13.77
CA ASN A 335 7.95 -22.70 -13.93
C ASN A 335 8.38 -24.14 -13.55
N THR A 336 9.51 -24.29 -12.87
CA THR A 336 9.97 -25.59 -12.34
C THR A 336 9.49 -25.80 -10.90
N THR A 337 9.69 -26.99 -10.34
CA THR A 337 9.40 -27.28 -8.92
C THR A 337 10.19 -26.37 -7.98
N TYR A 338 11.46 -26.08 -8.31
CA TYR A 338 12.28 -25.12 -7.55
C TYR A 338 11.74 -23.69 -7.66
N GLY A 339 11.38 -23.26 -8.88
CA GLY A 339 10.81 -21.92 -9.10
C GLY A 339 9.51 -21.71 -8.33
N GLN A 340 8.60 -22.69 -8.38
CA GLN A 340 7.37 -22.68 -7.59
C GLN A 340 7.66 -22.62 -6.09
N PHE A 341 8.55 -23.47 -5.59
CA PHE A 341 8.98 -23.45 -4.18
C PHE A 341 9.48 -22.06 -3.73
N PHE A 342 10.36 -21.44 -4.52
CA PHE A 342 10.96 -20.16 -4.15
C PHE A 342 9.93 -19.03 -4.23
N LEU A 343 9.13 -18.97 -5.31
CA LEU A 343 8.14 -17.91 -5.51
C LEU A 343 6.97 -18.03 -4.53
N GLU A 344 6.55 -19.24 -4.15
CA GLU A 344 5.59 -19.47 -3.08
C GLU A 344 6.10 -18.97 -1.72
N TRP A 345 7.35 -19.27 -1.39
CA TRP A 345 7.98 -18.75 -0.17
C TRP A 345 8.08 -17.22 -0.19
N TYR A 346 8.63 -16.65 -1.26
CA TYR A 346 8.92 -15.22 -1.34
C TYR A 346 7.64 -14.36 -1.31
N SER A 347 6.63 -14.75 -2.09
CA SER A 347 5.31 -14.10 -2.05
C SER A 347 4.52 -14.42 -0.78
N GLY A 348 4.71 -15.61 -0.21
CA GLY A 348 4.12 -16.02 1.07
C GLY A 348 4.63 -15.20 2.26
N MET A 349 5.92 -14.86 2.27
CA MET A 349 6.51 -13.96 3.26
C MET A 349 5.91 -12.54 3.17
N LEU A 350 5.67 -12.04 1.96
CA LEU A 350 5.01 -10.75 1.75
C LEU A 350 3.54 -10.78 2.22
N LEU A 351 2.81 -11.86 1.92
CA LEU A 351 1.44 -12.06 2.42
C LEU A 351 1.40 -12.14 3.96
N LEU A 352 2.38 -12.80 4.59
CA LEU A 352 2.45 -12.90 6.04
C LEU A 352 2.71 -11.53 6.69
N HIS A 353 3.60 -10.74 6.11
CA HIS A 353 3.84 -9.35 6.52
C HIS A 353 2.56 -8.50 6.41
N GLY A 354 1.89 -8.57 5.26
CA GLY A 354 0.61 -7.91 5.04
C GLY A 354 -0.44 -8.32 6.08
N GLU A 355 -0.62 -9.62 6.34
CA GLU A 355 -1.60 -10.15 7.30
C GLU A 355 -1.36 -9.60 8.71
N ARG A 356 -0.11 -9.50 9.16
CA ARG A 356 0.26 -8.93 10.47
C ARG A 356 -0.16 -7.46 10.57
N LEU A 357 0.15 -6.67 9.54
CA LEU A 357 -0.24 -5.27 9.48
C LEU A 357 -1.76 -5.10 9.41
N CYS A 358 -2.44 -5.91 8.60
CA CYS A 358 -3.91 -5.92 8.54
C CYS A 358 -4.52 -6.21 9.91
N ALA A 359 -4.03 -7.25 10.61
CA ALA A 359 -4.53 -7.65 11.92
C ALA A 359 -4.32 -6.56 12.98
N VAL A 360 -3.11 -6.00 13.06
CA VAL A 360 -2.77 -4.94 14.02
C VAL A 360 -3.56 -3.66 13.74
N THR A 361 -3.62 -3.23 12.47
CA THR A 361 -4.35 -2.02 12.08
C THR A 361 -5.84 -2.15 12.38
N ASN A 362 -6.44 -3.28 12.00
CA ASN A 362 -7.85 -3.56 12.29
C ASN A 362 -8.12 -3.54 13.81
N ALA A 363 -7.26 -4.17 14.61
CA ALA A 363 -7.44 -4.18 16.06
C ALA A 363 -7.34 -2.78 16.71
N ILE A 364 -6.44 -1.93 16.21
CA ILE A 364 -6.25 -0.57 16.77
C ILE A 364 -7.43 0.34 16.46
N PHE A 365 -7.91 0.30 15.21
CA PHE A 365 -8.94 1.21 14.70
C PHE A 365 -10.36 0.61 14.75
N TRP A 366 -10.53 -0.61 15.25
CA TRP A 366 -11.83 -1.24 15.43
C TRP A 366 -12.77 -0.34 16.24
N GLY A 367 -14.01 -0.19 15.76
CA GLY A 367 -15.04 0.61 16.44
C GLY A 367 -14.85 2.13 16.35
N THR A 368 -13.80 2.64 15.70
CA THR A 368 -13.58 4.10 15.54
C THR A 368 -14.35 4.71 14.37
N GLY A 369 -14.98 3.88 13.52
CA GLY A 369 -15.72 4.32 12.34
C GLY A 369 -14.86 4.65 11.11
N VAL A 370 -13.53 4.58 11.23
CA VAL A 370 -12.64 4.75 10.07
C VAL A 370 -12.61 3.49 9.20
N LYS A 371 -12.47 3.68 7.90
CA LYS A 371 -12.07 2.62 6.99
C LYS A 371 -10.57 2.38 7.09
N ILE A 372 -10.14 1.16 6.80
CA ILE A 372 -8.72 0.82 6.71
C ILE A 372 -8.39 0.40 5.28
N SER A 373 -7.23 0.78 4.78
CA SER A 373 -6.80 0.45 3.42
C SER A 373 -5.32 0.09 3.34
N GLY A 374 -4.98 -0.68 2.31
CA GLY A 374 -3.61 -1.06 1.99
C GLY A 374 -3.36 -0.86 0.51
N LYS A 375 -2.14 -0.45 0.16
CA LYS A 375 -1.76 -0.13 -1.22
C LYS A 375 -0.93 -1.25 -1.84
N ILE A 376 -1.25 -1.58 -3.08
CA ILE A 376 -0.41 -2.41 -3.93
C ILE A 376 0.18 -1.57 -5.07
N ALA A 377 1.40 -1.91 -5.45
CA ALA A 377 2.13 -1.29 -6.56
C ALA A 377 1.56 -1.71 -7.93
N GLY A 378 1.43 -0.75 -8.85
CA GLY A 378 1.09 -1.00 -10.26
C GLY A 378 2.32 -1.40 -11.08
N ILE A 379 2.58 -2.70 -11.19
CA ILE A 379 3.76 -3.24 -11.89
C ILE A 379 3.30 -3.85 -13.22
N HIS A 380 3.41 -3.06 -14.29
CA HIS A 380 2.77 -3.40 -15.57
C HIS A 380 3.76 -3.72 -16.69
N TRP A 381 5.04 -3.36 -16.54
CA TRP A 381 6.00 -3.29 -17.65
C TRP A 381 6.56 -4.62 -18.16
N HIS A 382 6.24 -5.76 -17.55
CA HIS A 382 6.49 -7.08 -18.13
C HIS A 382 5.25 -7.99 -18.04
N TYR A 383 4.07 -7.39 -17.96
CA TYR A 383 2.80 -8.09 -17.73
C TYR A 383 2.43 -9.02 -18.89
N ASP A 384 2.78 -8.70 -20.13
CA ASP A 384 2.47 -9.54 -21.30
C ASP A 384 3.53 -10.64 -21.57
N THR A 385 4.36 -10.96 -20.58
CA THR A 385 5.30 -12.09 -20.63
C THR A 385 4.70 -13.30 -19.92
N SER A 386 5.19 -14.52 -20.18
CA SER A 386 4.69 -15.71 -19.49
C SER A 386 4.96 -15.69 -17.99
N SER A 387 6.12 -15.16 -17.58
CA SER A 387 6.64 -15.21 -16.22
C SER A 387 6.34 -13.97 -15.38
N HIS A 388 5.99 -12.83 -15.99
CA HIS A 388 5.73 -11.57 -15.31
C HIS A 388 6.87 -11.15 -14.37
N PRO A 389 8.13 -11.09 -14.85
CA PRO A 389 9.31 -11.09 -14.00
C PRO A 389 9.38 -9.92 -13.01
N SER A 390 8.87 -8.74 -13.36
CA SER A 390 8.85 -7.60 -12.43
C SER A 390 7.80 -7.71 -11.33
N GLU A 391 6.68 -8.36 -11.61
CA GLU A 391 5.71 -8.69 -10.57
C GLU A 391 6.32 -9.73 -9.61
N LEU A 392 7.00 -10.74 -10.15
CA LEU A 392 7.68 -11.78 -9.36
C LEU A 392 8.76 -11.19 -8.43
N THR A 393 9.66 -10.34 -8.93
CA THR A 393 10.72 -9.75 -8.10
C THR A 393 10.18 -8.80 -7.03
N ALA A 394 9.06 -8.12 -7.31
CA ALA A 394 8.36 -7.30 -6.33
C ALA A 394 7.56 -8.11 -5.29
N GLY A 395 7.46 -9.43 -5.46
CA GLY A 395 6.82 -10.36 -4.53
C GLY A 395 5.39 -10.74 -4.90
N TYR A 396 4.86 -10.24 -6.01
CA TYR A 396 3.59 -10.70 -6.56
C TYR A 396 3.86 -11.95 -7.40
N TYR A 397 3.48 -13.11 -6.89
CA TYR A 397 3.57 -14.35 -7.67
C TYR A 397 2.43 -14.41 -8.72
N ASN A 398 2.36 -13.40 -9.57
CA ASN A 398 1.49 -13.34 -10.72
C ASN A 398 2.23 -13.91 -11.92
N THR A 399 1.57 -14.74 -12.71
CA THR A 399 2.07 -15.24 -14.00
C THR A 399 0.91 -15.38 -14.96
N PHE A 400 1.18 -15.70 -16.22
CA PHE A 400 0.12 -15.90 -17.21
C PHE A 400 -0.88 -17.00 -16.81
N ILE A 401 -0.48 -17.94 -15.96
CA ILE A 401 -1.30 -19.08 -15.50
C ILE A 401 -1.70 -19.00 -14.02
N ARG A 402 -1.28 -17.96 -13.28
CA ARG A 402 -1.51 -17.85 -11.84
C ARG A 402 -1.85 -16.42 -11.45
N ASP A 403 -3.00 -16.25 -10.80
CA ASP A 403 -3.39 -14.96 -10.23
C ASP A 403 -2.62 -14.69 -8.92
N GLY A 404 -1.67 -13.74 -8.99
CA GLY A 404 -0.87 -13.28 -7.86
C GLY A 404 -1.59 -12.30 -6.93
N TYR A 405 -2.63 -11.63 -7.40
CA TYR A 405 -3.35 -10.58 -6.67
C TYR A 405 -4.51 -11.14 -5.85
N LEU A 406 -5.13 -12.23 -6.29
CA LEU A 406 -6.25 -12.86 -5.58
C LEU A 406 -5.92 -13.27 -4.13
N PRO A 407 -4.74 -13.83 -3.80
CA PRO A 407 -4.36 -14.07 -2.40
C PRO A 407 -4.31 -12.79 -1.56
N ILE A 408 -3.82 -11.68 -2.12
CA ILE A 408 -3.75 -10.37 -1.46
C ILE A 408 -5.17 -9.82 -1.25
N ALA A 409 -6.03 -9.91 -2.27
CA ALA A 409 -7.42 -9.50 -2.17
C ALA A 409 -8.19 -10.32 -1.10
N ARG A 410 -7.95 -11.63 -1.03
CA ARG A 410 -8.53 -12.48 0.03
C ARG A 410 -8.06 -12.07 1.42
N MET A 411 -6.77 -11.75 1.55
CA MET A 411 -6.20 -11.22 2.80
C MET A 411 -6.90 -9.93 3.22
N PHE A 412 -6.95 -8.91 2.35
CA PHE A 412 -7.65 -7.66 2.64
C PHE A 412 -9.13 -7.88 2.95
N GLY A 413 -9.76 -8.88 2.30
CA GLY A 413 -11.17 -9.23 2.50
C GLY A 413 -11.46 -9.75 3.91
N ARG A 414 -10.55 -10.53 4.50
CA ARG A 414 -10.65 -11.00 5.89
C ARG A 414 -10.76 -9.85 6.89
N TYR A 415 -10.11 -8.72 6.61
CA TYR A 415 -10.07 -7.55 7.48
C TYR A 415 -10.96 -6.40 6.99
N ARG A 416 -11.81 -6.63 5.96
CA ARG A 416 -12.71 -5.62 5.37
C ARG A 416 -11.96 -4.34 4.96
N MET A 417 -10.76 -4.49 4.44
CA MET A 417 -9.95 -3.36 3.99
C MET A 417 -10.36 -2.91 2.59
N THR A 418 -10.10 -1.64 2.28
CA THR A 418 -10.12 -1.14 0.90
C THR A 418 -8.78 -1.45 0.23
N LEU A 419 -8.82 -1.90 -1.02
CA LEU A 419 -7.62 -2.11 -1.83
C LEU A 419 -7.29 -0.83 -2.61
N CYS A 420 -6.06 -0.34 -2.45
CA CYS A 420 -5.54 0.83 -3.14
C CYS A 420 -4.53 0.43 -4.22
N CYS A 421 -4.58 1.07 -5.39
CA CYS A 421 -3.61 0.86 -6.46
C CYS A 421 -3.53 2.06 -7.43
N THR A 422 -2.43 2.14 -8.17
CA THR A 422 -2.19 3.15 -9.21
C THR A 422 -2.66 2.67 -10.59
N CYS A 423 -2.19 3.29 -11.68
CA CYS A 423 -2.42 2.94 -13.09
C CYS A 423 -3.82 3.26 -13.65
N PHE A 424 -4.67 4.01 -12.94
CA PHE A 424 -5.99 4.37 -13.47
C PHE A 424 -5.93 5.33 -14.68
N ASP A 425 -4.86 6.10 -14.80
CA ASP A 425 -4.57 7.09 -15.83
C ASP A 425 -3.81 6.51 -17.04
N MET A 426 -3.27 5.30 -16.92
CA MET A 426 -2.37 4.71 -17.91
C MET A 426 -3.11 3.93 -19.02
N ARG A 427 -2.48 3.84 -20.19
CA ARG A 427 -3.00 3.12 -21.37
C ARG A 427 -1.91 2.31 -22.05
N ASP A 428 -2.24 1.09 -22.45
CA ASP A 428 -1.34 0.22 -23.21
C ASP A 428 -0.82 0.91 -24.49
N SER A 429 -1.67 1.72 -25.16
CA SER A 429 -1.29 2.46 -26.37
C SER A 429 -0.22 3.54 -26.19
N GLU A 430 0.02 3.97 -24.95
CA GLU A 430 1.04 4.96 -24.58
C GLU A 430 2.39 4.31 -24.24
N GLU A 431 2.39 3.00 -23.98
CA GLU A 431 3.58 2.20 -23.66
C GLU A 431 4.33 1.74 -24.93
N ARG A 432 4.40 2.59 -25.96
CA ARG A 432 4.96 2.21 -27.28
C ARG A 432 6.41 1.74 -27.23
N SER A 433 7.18 2.24 -26.27
CA SER A 433 8.58 1.85 -26.06
C SER A 433 8.74 0.50 -25.34
N ASN A 434 7.66 -0.06 -24.82
CA ASN A 434 7.65 -1.34 -24.14
C ASN A 434 6.40 -2.15 -24.49
N PRO A 435 6.43 -2.95 -25.58
CA PRO A 435 5.28 -3.72 -26.04
C PRO A 435 4.84 -4.85 -25.10
N LYS A 436 5.58 -5.07 -24.00
CA LYS A 436 5.31 -6.08 -22.97
C LYS A 436 4.60 -5.51 -21.76
N SER A 437 4.37 -4.20 -21.80
CA SER A 437 3.71 -3.42 -20.78
C SER A 437 2.19 -3.44 -21.00
N SER A 438 1.42 -3.84 -20.00
CA SER A 438 -0.05 -3.73 -20.05
C SER A 438 -0.62 -3.19 -18.74
N PRO A 439 -0.60 -1.86 -18.51
CA PRO A 439 -1.26 -1.25 -17.36
C PRO A 439 -2.79 -1.48 -17.36
N GLU A 440 -3.46 -1.51 -18.52
CA GLU A 440 -4.89 -1.84 -18.59
C GLU A 440 -5.14 -3.33 -18.27
N GLY A 441 -4.24 -4.23 -18.68
CA GLY A 441 -4.26 -5.66 -18.33
C GLY A 441 -4.15 -5.89 -16.83
N PHE A 442 -3.10 -5.33 -16.21
CA PHE A 442 -2.90 -5.33 -14.77
C PHE A 442 -4.13 -4.82 -14.02
N LEU A 443 -4.64 -3.63 -14.39
CA LEU A 443 -5.76 -3.02 -13.68
C LEU A 443 -7.04 -3.87 -13.79
N ARG A 444 -7.31 -4.47 -14.96
CA ARG A 444 -8.45 -5.38 -15.15
C ARG A 444 -8.35 -6.61 -14.25
N GLN A 445 -7.18 -7.24 -14.15
CA GLN A 445 -6.98 -8.41 -13.29
C GLN A 445 -7.20 -8.05 -11.82
N LEU A 446 -6.63 -6.92 -11.39
CA LEU A 446 -6.78 -6.47 -10.01
C LEU A 446 -8.23 -6.13 -9.63
N VAL A 447 -8.94 -5.43 -10.54
CA VAL A 447 -10.37 -5.14 -10.40
C VAL A 447 -11.17 -6.43 -10.26
N TYR A 448 -10.84 -7.47 -11.05
CA TYR A 448 -11.48 -8.78 -10.94
C TYR A 448 -11.21 -9.43 -9.57
N ALA A 449 -9.96 -9.47 -9.12
CA ALA A 449 -9.58 -10.02 -7.81
C ALA A 449 -10.30 -9.30 -6.65
N ALA A 450 -10.38 -7.97 -6.71
CA ALA A 450 -11.08 -7.16 -5.72
C ALA A 450 -12.60 -7.47 -5.69
N ARG A 451 -13.24 -7.58 -6.86
CA ARG A 451 -14.66 -7.94 -6.98
C ARG A 451 -14.95 -9.33 -6.43
N MET A 452 -14.10 -10.31 -6.74
CA MET A 452 -14.22 -11.68 -6.22
C MET A 452 -14.16 -11.75 -4.69
N CYS A 453 -13.53 -10.76 -4.05
CA CYS A 453 -13.40 -10.67 -2.60
C CYS A 453 -14.29 -9.57 -1.99
N ASN A 454 -15.20 -8.97 -2.77
CA ASN A 454 -16.08 -7.85 -2.37
C ASN A 454 -15.32 -6.68 -1.69
N LEU A 455 -14.14 -6.36 -2.20
CA LEU A 455 -13.31 -5.28 -1.69
C LEU A 455 -13.68 -3.96 -2.34
N PRO A 456 -13.88 -2.87 -1.58
CA PRO A 456 -13.86 -1.51 -2.11
C PRO A 456 -12.52 -1.19 -2.78
N LEU A 457 -12.55 -0.32 -3.79
CA LEU A 457 -11.34 0.15 -4.47
C LEU A 457 -11.06 1.62 -4.18
N LEU A 458 -9.77 1.92 -4.07
CA LEU A 458 -9.19 3.25 -4.07
C LEU A 458 -8.23 3.33 -5.27
N GLY A 459 -8.58 4.14 -6.26
CA GLY A 459 -7.72 4.36 -7.42
C GLY A 459 -6.82 5.58 -7.27
N GLU A 460 -5.61 5.49 -7.81
CA GLU A 460 -4.65 6.59 -7.93
C GLU A 460 -4.14 6.72 -9.36
N ASN A 461 -3.76 7.94 -9.75
CA ASN A 461 -2.98 8.14 -10.96
C ASN A 461 -1.49 7.81 -10.70
N SER A 462 -0.83 7.23 -11.68
CA SER A 462 0.59 6.88 -11.62
C SER A 462 1.49 8.10 -11.86
N VAL A 463 1.07 9.03 -12.73
CA VAL A 463 1.84 10.23 -13.05
C VAL A 463 0.98 11.46 -12.80
N THR A 464 1.53 12.51 -12.19
CA THR A 464 0.81 13.76 -11.91
C THR A 464 0.57 14.56 -13.20
N ARG A 465 -0.41 14.13 -14.00
CA ARG A 465 -0.83 14.77 -15.25
C ARG A 465 -2.28 15.24 -15.14
N LEU A 466 -2.55 16.39 -15.76
CA LEU A 466 -3.89 17.02 -15.82
C LEU A 466 -4.39 17.19 -17.25
N ASP A 467 -3.81 16.48 -18.21
CA ASP A 467 -4.30 16.49 -19.57
C ASP A 467 -5.63 15.72 -19.69
N ASP A 468 -6.45 16.11 -20.67
CA ASP A 468 -7.79 15.53 -20.85
C ASP A 468 -7.73 14.03 -21.18
N ILE A 469 -6.63 13.52 -21.75
CA ILE A 469 -6.49 12.11 -22.09
C ILE A 469 -6.36 11.28 -20.82
N SER A 470 -5.41 11.63 -19.95
CA SER A 470 -5.15 10.95 -18.67
C SER A 470 -6.39 11.00 -17.76
N LEU A 471 -7.04 12.17 -17.62
CA LEU A 471 -8.22 12.33 -16.78
C LEU A 471 -9.45 11.56 -17.32
N ASN A 472 -9.65 11.50 -18.64
CA ASN A 472 -10.72 10.69 -19.23
C ASN A 472 -10.43 9.20 -19.10
N GLN A 473 -9.16 8.78 -19.14
CA GLN A 473 -8.78 7.39 -18.88
C GLN A 473 -9.13 7.01 -17.44
N VAL A 474 -8.85 7.86 -16.44
CA VAL A 474 -9.27 7.62 -15.05
C VAL A 474 -10.78 7.41 -14.95
N ILE A 475 -11.58 8.24 -15.62
CA ILE A 475 -13.05 8.11 -15.63
C ILE A 475 -13.48 6.78 -16.28
N LYS A 476 -12.85 6.39 -17.40
CA LYS A 476 -13.10 5.11 -18.08
C LYS A 476 -12.75 3.93 -17.15
N SER A 477 -11.56 3.93 -16.57
CA SER A 477 -11.07 2.91 -15.64
C SER A 477 -11.97 2.78 -14.41
N SER A 478 -12.45 3.91 -13.88
CA SER A 478 -13.38 3.95 -12.75
C SER A 478 -14.71 3.23 -13.05
N ARG A 479 -15.21 3.36 -14.29
CA ARG A 479 -16.44 2.68 -14.74
C ARG A 479 -16.27 1.17 -14.93
N LEU A 480 -15.05 0.69 -15.19
CA LEU A 480 -14.77 -0.75 -15.26
C LEU A 480 -15.13 -1.44 -13.94
N TYR A 481 -15.05 -0.73 -12.82
CA TYR A 481 -15.37 -1.25 -11.50
C TYR A 481 -16.81 -0.96 -11.08
N SER A 482 -17.39 0.19 -11.45
CA SER A 482 -18.79 0.51 -11.12
C SER A 482 -19.82 -0.29 -11.94
N SER A 483 -19.42 -0.90 -13.07
CA SER A 483 -20.29 -1.75 -13.90
C SER A 483 -20.41 -3.17 -13.34
N GLY A 484 -21.31 -3.40 -12.37
CA GLY A 484 -21.55 -4.74 -11.84
C GLY A 484 -22.72 -4.83 -10.84
N ALA A 485 -23.21 -6.05 -10.60
CA ALA A 485 -24.27 -6.33 -9.63
C ALA A 485 -23.81 -6.24 -8.15
N TYR A 486 -22.50 -6.07 -7.91
CA TYR A 486 -21.89 -6.02 -6.59
C TYR A 486 -21.78 -4.59 -6.06
N GLU A 487 -22.13 -4.43 -4.79
CA GLU A 487 -22.28 -3.17 -4.04
C GLU A 487 -20.93 -2.51 -3.65
N ALA A 488 -19.88 -2.76 -4.44
CA ALA A 488 -18.53 -2.40 -4.05
C ALA A 488 -18.22 -0.95 -4.47
N SER A 489 -17.83 -0.11 -3.50
CA SER A 489 -17.63 1.33 -3.70
C SER A 489 -16.24 1.65 -4.23
N LEU A 490 -16.13 2.59 -5.18
CA LEU A 490 -14.88 3.17 -5.63
C LEU A 490 -14.70 4.58 -5.07
N SER A 491 -13.48 4.92 -4.66
CA SER A 491 -13.04 6.31 -4.48
C SER A 491 -11.77 6.55 -5.30
N PHE A 492 -11.49 7.80 -5.66
CA PHE A 492 -10.30 8.15 -6.40
C PHE A 492 -9.45 9.15 -5.62
N ASN A 493 -8.14 8.98 -5.63
CA ASN A 493 -7.18 9.86 -4.98
C ASN A 493 -6.23 10.43 -6.03
N TYR A 494 -6.33 11.73 -6.27
CA TYR A 494 -5.47 12.42 -7.23
C TYR A 494 -4.12 12.74 -6.58
N VAL A 495 -3.05 12.17 -7.13
CA VAL A 495 -1.66 12.29 -6.67
C VAL A 495 -0.89 13.18 -7.67
N ARG A 496 -0.58 14.44 -7.37
CA ARG A 496 -0.58 15.14 -6.09
C ARG A 496 -0.95 16.61 -6.29
N MET A 497 -1.43 17.25 -5.22
CA MET A 497 -1.52 18.70 -5.15
C MET A 497 -0.13 19.33 -5.29
N ASN A 498 0.01 20.15 -6.32
CA ASN A 498 1.18 20.96 -6.57
C ASN A 498 0.73 22.33 -7.08
N ARG A 499 1.69 23.23 -7.33
CA ARG A 499 1.39 24.56 -7.87
C ARG A 499 0.61 24.47 -9.19
N ASN A 500 1.03 23.60 -10.09
CA ASN A 500 0.46 23.47 -11.43
C ASN A 500 -1.03 23.08 -11.41
N LEU A 501 -1.51 22.42 -10.34
CA LEU A 501 -2.93 22.10 -10.17
C LEU A 501 -3.81 23.36 -10.16
N PHE A 502 -3.32 24.46 -9.59
CA PHE A 502 -4.08 25.70 -9.41
C PHE A 502 -3.91 26.70 -10.56
N ASP A 503 -3.10 26.38 -11.58
CA ASP A 503 -3.05 27.19 -12.80
C ASP A 503 -4.42 27.18 -13.47
N SER A 504 -4.90 28.34 -13.94
CA SER A 504 -6.29 28.52 -14.42
C SER A 504 -6.77 27.43 -15.40
N HIS A 505 -5.94 27.05 -16.37
CA HIS A 505 -6.27 26.00 -17.34
C HIS A 505 -6.38 24.61 -16.70
N ASN A 506 -5.42 24.26 -15.86
CA ASN A 506 -5.36 22.97 -15.16
C ASN A 506 -6.47 22.85 -14.12
N TRP A 507 -6.77 23.93 -13.40
CA TRP A 507 -7.85 24.01 -12.44
C TRP A 507 -9.22 23.77 -13.10
N ASN A 508 -9.45 24.38 -14.26
CA ASN A 508 -10.68 24.15 -15.05
C ASN A 508 -10.82 22.69 -15.50
N ARG A 509 -9.73 22.03 -15.91
CA ARG A 509 -9.73 20.60 -16.23
C ARG A 509 -9.99 19.74 -14.99
N PHE A 510 -9.33 20.04 -13.88
CA PHE A 510 -9.46 19.30 -12.64
C PHE A 510 -10.89 19.40 -12.06
N THR A 511 -11.47 20.60 -11.99
CA THR A 511 -12.85 20.79 -11.52
C THR A 511 -13.87 20.07 -12.41
N ARG A 512 -13.68 20.07 -13.74
CA ARG A 512 -14.48 19.28 -14.67
C ARG A 512 -14.33 17.77 -14.42
N PHE A 513 -13.11 17.32 -14.13
CA PHE A 513 -12.84 15.92 -13.77
C PHE A 513 -13.57 15.53 -12.48
N VAL A 514 -13.47 16.33 -11.41
CA VAL A 514 -14.17 16.09 -10.13
C VAL A 514 -15.69 15.99 -10.33
N ARG A 515 -16.24 16.88 -11.17
CA ARG A 515 -17.66 16.86 -11.56
C ARG A 515 -18.08 15.62 -12.35
N LYS A 516 -17.20 15.07 -13.19
CA LYS A 516 -17.48 13.85 -13.96
C LYS A 516 -17.35 12.57 -13.13
N MET A 517 -16.50 12.62 -12.09
CA MET A 517 -16.31 11.51 -11.16
C MET A 517 -17.46 11.41 -10.15
N SER A 518 -17.95 12.57 -9.68
CA SER A 518 -19.10 12.67 -8.75
C SER A 518 -20.41 12.63 -9.53
N ASP A 519 -21.50 12.07 -8.99
CA ASP A 519 -22.80 12.25 -9.66
C ASP A 519 -23.22 13.71 -9.61
N PHE A 520 -23.94 14.12 -10.65
CA PHE A 520 -24.54 15.45 -10.75
C PHE A 520 -25.34 15.85 -9.49
N ARG A 521 -26.13 14.93 -8.90
CA ARG A 521 -26.93 15.20 -7.69
C ARG A 521 -26.08 15.34 -6.42
N THR A 522 -25.03 14.52 -6.29
CA THR A 522 -24.08 14.57 -5.16
C THR A 522 -23.22 15.83 -5.23
N PHE A 523 -22.89 16.28 -6.44
CA PHE A 523 -22.17 17.54 -6.67
C PHE A 523 -23.02 18.77 -6.34
N GLN A 524 -24.29 18.80 -6.76
CA GLN A 524 -25.20 19.92 -6.50
C GLN A 524 -25.56 20.06 -5.02
N ALA A 525 -25.86 18.95 -4.32
CA ALA A 525 -26.09 18.96 -2.88
C ALA A 525 -24.89 19.51 -2.07
N LYS A 526 -23.65 19.32 -2.55
CA LYS A 526 -22.44 19.88 -1.93
C LYS A 526 -22.28 21.38 -2.18
N LEU A 527 -22.73 21.89 -3.32
CA LEU A 527 -22.71 23.31 -3.65
C LEU A 527 -23.82 24.09 -2.94
N ASP A 528 -25.02 23.50 -2.83
CA ASP A 528 -26.19 24.14 -2.21
C ASP A 528 -26.02 24.34 -0.69
N ILE A 529 -25.23 23.49 -0.03
CA ILE A 529 -24.83 23.70 1.38
C ILE A 529 -23.88 24.91 1.54
N LYS A 530 -23.20 25.35 0.46
CA LYS A 530 -22.04 26.26 0.55
C LYS A 530 -22.15 27.58 -0.22
N GLY A 531 -23.25 27.86 -0.90
CA GLY A 531 -23.58 29.20 -1.44
C GLY A 531 -22.47 29.93 -2.22
N GLY A 532 -22.45 29.82 -3.55
CA GLY A 532 -21.84 30.84 -4.42
C GLY A 532 -21.02 30.33 -5.62
N GLU A 533 -21.49 30.63 -6.82
CA GLU A 533 -20.79 30.38 -8.10
C GLU A 533 -19.67 31.40 -8.41
N SER A 534 -19.54 32.50 -7.65
CA SER A 534 -18.59 33.59 -7.94
C SER A 534 -17.20 33.44 -7.30
N CYS A 535 -16.97 32.42 -6.45
CA CYS A 535 -15.71 32.27 -5.67
C CYS A 535 -14.64 31.39 -6.37
N LEU A 536 -15.00 30.69 -7.45
CA LEU A 536 -14.18 29.60 -8.02
C LEU A 536 -12.90 30.04 -8.73
N ILE A 537 -12.85 31.28 -9.25
CA ILE A 537 -11.73 31.77 -10.06
C ILE A 537 -10.77 32.64 -9.23
N SER A 538 -11.30 33.53 -8.37
CA SER A 538 -10.49 34.45 -7.57
C SER A 538 -9.58 33.74 -6.57
N GLY A 539 -10.06 32.68 -5.91
CA GLY A 539 -9.28 31.93 -4.92
C GLY A 539 -8.16 31.09 -5.54
N ALA A 540 -8.36 30.54 -6.75
CA ALA A 540 -7.35 29.74 -7.45
C ALA A 540 -6.19 30.61 -7.97
N GLU A 541 -6.50 31.80 -8.50
CA GLU A 541 -5.46 32.75 -8.92
C GLU A 541 -4.59 33.27 -7.76
N GLU A 542 -5.20 33.49 -6.59
CA GLU A 542 -4.48 33.93 -5.38
C GLU A 542 -3.53 32.83 -4.86
N VAL A 543 -3.96 31.55 -4.90
CA VAL A 543 -3.13 30.39 -4.57
C VAL A 543 -1.98 30.22 -5.57
N GLY A 544 -2.26 30.32 -6.88
CA GLY A 544 -1.26 30.23 -7.93
C GLY A 544 -0.16 31.29 -7.81
N ARG A 545 -0.52 32.52 -7.41
CA ARG A 545 0.44 33.61 -7.14
C ARG A 545 1.19 33.43 -5.81
N ALA A 546 0.54 32.96 -4.75
CA ALA A 546 1.20 32.69 -3.46
C ALA A 546 2.21 31.54 -3.52
N LEU A 547 2.05 30.63 -4.48
CA LEU A 547 3.03 29.59 -4.80
C LEU A 547 4.05 30.04 -5.88
N ALA A 548 3.92 31.26 -6.43
CA ALA A 548 4.80 31.79 -7.48
C ALA A 548 6.14 32.34 -7.00
N TYR A 549 6.28 32.54 -5.69
CA TYR A 549 7.52 32.91 -5.04
C TYR A 549 8.05 31.68 -4.28
N HIS A 550 8.97 30.94 -4.92
CA HIS A 550 9.66 29.72 -4.48
C HIS A 550 8.99 28.39 -4.82
#